data_AF-A0A935RYE3-F1
#
_entry.id   AF-A0A935RYE3-F1
#
_cell.length_a   1.000
_cell.length_b   1.000
_cell.length_c   1.000
_cell.angle_alpha   90.00
_cell.angle_beta   90.00
_cell.angle_gamma   90.00
#
_symmetry.space_group_name_H-M   'P 1'
#
loop_
_entity.id
_entity.type
_entity.pdbx_description
1 polymer ?
#
loop_
_entity_poly.entity_id
_entity_poly.type
_entity_poly.pdbx_seq_one_letter_code
_entity_poly.pdbx_strand_id
1 'polypeptide(L)' 'MKHLIYFISVLFLIAIPNLTFAHPGHGDHTHDGFSIIHYFTEPEHGLVTIGILVSIAVAFYYKYQTNRKKI' A
#
# COMPACT_ATOMS: atom_id res chain seq x y z
N MET A 1 4.25 15.20 18.66
CA MET A 1 5.48 14.87 17.90
C MET A 1 5.70 13.36 17.71
N LYS A 2 5.53 12.53 18.75
CA LYS A 2 5.71 11.06 18.66
C LYS A 2 4.87 10.38 17.57
N HIS A 3 3.60 10.78 17.41
CA HIS A 3 2.72 10.24 16.36
C HIS A 3 3.14 10.63 14.94
N LEU A 4 3.72 11.81 14.75
CA LEU A 4 4.27 12.23 13.46
C LEU A 4 5.49 11.38 13.12
N ILE A 5 6.34 11.10 14.11
CA ILE A 5 7.49 10.20 13.96
C ILE A 5 7.01 8.80 13.57
N TYR A 6 6.03 8.22 14.26
CA TYR A 6 5.50 6.90 13.91
C TYR A 6 4.89 6.86 12.50
N PHE A 7 4.15 7.90 12.12
CA PHE A 7 3.57 8.00 10.78
C PHE A 7 4.64 8.05 9.69
N ILE A 8 5.69 8.87 9.88
CA ILE A 8 6.82 8.95 8.95
C ILE A 8 7.59 7.63 8.91
N SER A 9 7.81 6.96 10.04
CA SER A 9 8.47 5.65 10.09
C SER A 9 7.68 4.58 9.34
N VAL A 10 6.34 4.57 9.45
CA VAL A 10 5.47 3.64 8.70
C VAL A 10 5.53 3.92 7.21
N LEU A 11 5.45 5.19 6.79
CA LEU A 11 5.60 5.56 5.39
C LEU A 11 6.96 5.15 4.84
N PHE A 12 8.02 5.32 5.63
CA PHE A 12 9.37 4.93 5.23
C PHE A 12 9.48 3.40 5.06
N LEU A 13 8.92 2.62 5.98
CA LEU A 13 8.88 1.15 5.89
C LEU A 13 8.11 0.65 4.65
N ILE A 14 7.02 1.33 4.28
CA ILE A 14 6.26 1.03 3.05
C ILE A 14 7.05 1.45 1.79
N ALA A 15 7.88 2.49 1.88
CA ALA A 15 8.70 2.99 0.78
C ALA A 15 10.02 2.22 0.58
N ILE A 16 10.53 1.49 1.59
CA ILE A 16 11.77 0.71 1.51
C ILE A 16 11.78 -0.24 0.31
N PRO A 17 10.73 -1.06 0.06
CA PRO A 17 10.67 -1.91 -1.14
C PRO A 17 10.92 -1.11 -2.42
N ASN A 18 10.23 0.02 -2.60
CA ASN A 18 10.37 0.87 -3.78
C ASN A 18 11.78 1.46 -3.95
N LEU A 19 12.50 1.68 -2.84
CA LEU A 19 13.88 2.18 -2.84
C LEU A 19 14.91 1.06 -3.08
N THR A 20 14.69 -0.14 -2.53
CA THR A 20 15.60 -1.28 -2.67
C THR A 20 15.44 -2.02 -4.00
N PHE A 21 14.30 -1.83 -4.68
CA PHE A 21 13.99 -2.38 -6.00
C PHE A 21 14.37 -1.49 -7.19
N ALA A 22 15.16 -0.43 -6.96
CA ALA A 22 15.81 0.34 -8.03
C ALA A 22 17.01 -0.38 -8.68
N HIS A 23 17.05 -1.72 -8.62
CA HIS A 23 18.02 -2.56 -9.33
C HIS A 23 17.34 -3.20 -10.57
N PRO A 24 18.05 -3.43 -11.69
CA PRO A 24 17.48 -4.13 -12.84
C PRO A 24 17.13 -5.56 -12.40
N GLY A 25 15.84 -5.87 -12.27
CA GLY A 25 15.36 -7.16 -11.74
C GLY A 25 14.07 -7.13 -10.92
N HIS A 26 13.34 -6.02 -10.84
CA HIS A 26 11.91 -6.04 -10.49
C HIS A 26 11.09 -5.64 -11.71
N GLY A 27 10.46 -6.64 -12.33
CA GLY A 27 9.81 -6.56 -13.64
C GLY A 27 10.36 -7.49 -14.72
N ASP A 28 11.30 -8.41 -14.42
CA ASP A 28 11.59 -9.53 -15.33
C ASP A 28 10.78 -10.76 -14.89
N HIS A 29 9.52 -10.76 -15.32
CA HIS A 29 8.65 -11.92 -15.21
C HIS A 29 8.69 -12.55 -16.58
N THR A 30 9.17 -13.80 -16.62
CA THR A 30 9.56 -14.65 -17.76
C THR A 30 8.53 -14.82 -18.89
N HIS A 31 7.49 -13.99 -18.96
CA HIS A 31 6.40 -14.11 -19.91
C HIS A 31 5.99 -12.85 -20.71
N ASP A 32 6.17 -11.58 -20.30
CA ASP A 32 5.69 -10.44 -21.14
C ASP A 32 6.21 -9.01 -20.79
N GLY A 33 7.35 -8.89 -20.10
CA GLY A 33 8.04 -7.60 -19.90
C GLY A 33 7.29 -6.52 -19.09
N PHE A 34 7.88 -5.33 -19.02
CA PHE A 34 7.46 -4.15 -18.22
C PHE A 34 6.16 -3.47 -18.70
N SER A 35 5.12 -4.23 -19.01
CA SER A 35 3.83 -3.69 -19.41
C SER A 35 3.01 -3.27 -18.19
N ILE A 36 2.23 -2.19 -18.32
CA ILE A 36 1.24 -1.77 -17.31
C ILE A 36 0.31 -2.92 -16.90
N ILE A 37 0.12 -3.91 -17.80
CA ILE A 37 -0.71 -5.11 -17.60
C ILE A 37 -0.18 -6.01 -16.46
N HIS A 38 1.13 -6.02 -16.19
CA HIS A 38 1.74 -6.78 -15.11
C HIS A 38 1.10 -6.46 -13.75
N TYR A 39 0.84 -5.17 -13.48
CA TYR A 39 0.17 -4.71 -12.25
C TYR A 39 -1.28 -5.19 -12.09
N PHE A 40 -1.92 -5.63 -13.18
CA PHE A 40 -3.29 -6.12 -13.17
C PHE A 40 -3.39 -7.64 -13.29
N THR A 41 -2.31 -8.32 -13.64
CA THR A 41 -2.31 -9.78 -13.89
C THR A 41 -1.63 -10.56 -12.78
N GLU A 42 -0.74 -9.93 -12.01
CA GLU A 42 -0.08 -10.62 -10.91
C GLU A 42 -0.90 -10.59 -9.62
N PRO A 43 -1.10 -11.76 -8.98
CA PRO A 43 -1.86 -11.88 -7.75
C PRO A 43 -1.32 -10.98 -6.61
N GLU A 44 0.00 -10.78 -6.52
CA GLU A 44 0.62 -9.94 -5.49
C GLU A 44 0.11 -8.49 -5.49
N HIS A 45 0.01 -7.85 -6.66
CA HIS A 45 -0.48 -6.47 -6.76
C HIS A 45 -1.97 -6.38 -6.39
N GLY A 46 -2.75 -7.43 -6.69
CA GLY A 46 -4.13 -7.57 -6.27
C GLY A 46 -4.28 -7.61 -4.75
N LEU A 47 -3.46 -8.41 -4.06
CA LEU A 47 -3.48 -8.53 -2.60
C LEU A 47 -3.12 -7.22 -1.91
N VAL A 48 -2.09 -6.51 -2.41
CA VAL A 48 -1.70 -5.19 -1.87
C VAL A 48 -2.83 -4.18 -2.04
N THR A 49 -3.44 -4.13 -3.22
CA THR A 49 -4.56 -3.23 -3.51
C THR A 49 -5.76 -3.49 -2.58
N ILE A 50 -6.13 -4.75 -2.39
CA ILE A 50 -7.20 -5.14 -1.45
C ILE A 50 -6.86 -4.70 -0.02
N GLY A 51 -5.62 -4.93 0.43
CA GLY A 51 -5.15 -4.53 1.75
C GLY A 51 -5.28 -3.01 2.00
N ILE A 52 -4.94 -2.20 0.99
CA ILE A 52 -5.09 -0.74 1.05
C ILE A 52 -6.57 -0.36 1.14
N LEU A 53 -7.42 -0.91 0.27
CA LEU A 53 -8.86 -0.60 0.26
C LEU A 53 -9.55 -0.97 1.58
N VAL A 54 -9.24 -2.15 2.14
CA VAL A 54 -9.77 -2.57 3.45
C VAL A 54 -9.30 -1.62 4.55
N SER A 55 -8.02 -1.25 4.56
CA SER A 55 -7.48 -0.33 5.57
C SER A 55 -8.15 1.05 5.53
N ILE A 56 -8.39 1.58 4.32
CA ILE A 56 -9.12 2.83 4.12
C ILE A 56 -10.56 2.67 4.63
N ALA A 57 -11.28 1.64 4.20
CA ALA A 57 -12.67 1.40 4.61
C ALA A 57 -12.80 1.32 6.14
N VAL A 58 -11.89 0.58 6.79
CA VAL A 58 -11.84 0.45 8.25
C VAL A 58 -11.56 1.81 8.92
N ALA A 59 -10.61 2.59 8.42
CA ALA A 59 -10.31 3.92 8.95
C ALA A 59 -11.51 4.87 8.86
N PHE A 60 -12.20 4.88 7.70
CA PHE A 60 -13.42 5.67 7.51
C PHE A 60 -14.57 5.20 8.40
N TYR A 61 -14.74 3.89 8.57
CA TYR A 61 -15.73 3.31 9.48
C TYR A 61 -15.49 3.77 10.93
N TYR A 62 -14.26 3.66 11.44
CA TYR A 62 -13.94 4.11 12.79
C TYR A 62 -14.12 5.61 12.97
N LYS A 63 -13.74 6.42 11.97
CA LYS A 63 -13.96 7.87 11.99
C LYS A 63 -15.46 8.20 12.04
N TYR A 64 -16.26 7.53 11.22
CA TYR A 64 -17.72 7.71 11.19
C TYR A 64 -18.35 7.37 12.55
N GLN A 65 -17.99 6.23 13.13
CA GLN A 65 -18.50 5.81 14.43
C GLN A 65 -18.08 6.75 15.57
N THR A 66 -16.86 7.30 15.50
CA THR A 66 -16.37 8.28 16.49
C THR A 66 -17.17 9.59 16.42
N ASN A 67 -17.47 10.07 15.21
CA ASN A 67 -18.27 11.29 15.02
C ASN A 67 -19.72 11.10 15.48
N ARG A 68 -20.31 9.92 15.26
CA ARG A 68 -21.67 9.58 15.73
C ARG A 68 -21.80 9.56 17.25
N LYS A 69 -20.75 9.14 17.98
CA LYS A 69 -20.74 9.12 19.46
C LYS A 69 -20.58 10.50 20.11
N LYS A 70 -20.19 11.53 19.34
CA LYS A 70 -20.01 12.91 19.83
C LYS A 70 -21.25 13.78 19.69
N ILE A 71 -22.26 13.30 18.94
CA ILE A 71 -23.58 13.93 18.78
C ILE A 71 -24.53 13.27 19.77
#